data_AF-A0A6M0BI82-F1
#
_entry.id   AF-A0A6M0BI82-F1
#
_cell.length_a   1.000
_cell.length_b   1.000
_cell.length_c   1.000
_cell.angle_alpha   90.00
_cell.angle_beta   90.00
_cell.angle_gamma   90.00
#
_symmetry.space_group_name_H-M   'P 1'
#
loop_
_entity.id
_entity.type
_entity.pdbx_description
1 polymer ?
#
loop_
_entity_poly.entity_id
_entity_poly.type
_entity_poly.pdbx_seq_one_letter_code
_entity_poly.pdbx_strand_id
1 'polypeptide(L)'
;MKQLRYNIPKGYKPWKEIYADVKHNYRLYDEAHENNLQPHQYTQEVASAFVQLMWVMEGQGKLYTISKDLMTAFSNTDVSESMFEGISLKSDEEAFCLLPPIGSLVNSKGITLDWIAFSMTDKALDWDYKFIASGNYKVGQIFYNWTITWGINNGSLVWDEKKTKSFHQKDQENSRKVRNLVMQILIAQRFYPELFVQPKYTPGQGFIGKPKEQSPIIIGAGYKLQKKSDASGSKTAQFRRGHYRNQPYGEGRSQRKLIWIEPVWVGI
;
A
#
# COMPACT_ATOMS: atom_id res chain seq x y z
N MET A 1 -14.72 -22.69 2.94
CA MET A 1 -13.64 -21.74 2.55
C MET A 1 -12.32 -22.23 3.13
N LYS A 2 -11.29 -22.48 2.30
CA LYS A 2 -9.99 -23.01 2.77
C LYS A 2 -9.18 -21.86 3.36
N GLN A 3 -9.08 -21.80 4.69
CA GLN A 3 -8.37 -20.72 5.37
C GLN A 3 -6.87 -20.79 5.05
N LEU A 4 -6.35 -19.81 4.30
CA LEU A 4 -4.91 -19.60 4.21
C LEU A 4 -4.36 -19.16 5.56
N ARG A 5 -3.14 -19.63 5.87
CA ARG A 5 -2.39 -19.23 7.06
C ARG A 5 -1.12 -18.55 6.60
N TYR A 6 -0.93 -17.31 7.04
CA TYR A 6 0.32 -16.59 6.80
C TYR A 6 1.16 -16.52 8.07
N ASN A 7 2.44 -16.86 7.94
CA ASN A 7 3.46 -16.56 8.94
C ASN A 7 3.95 -15.13 8.71
N ILE A 8 3.32 -14.19 9.41
CA ILE A 8 3.62 -12.76 9.30
C ILE A 8 4.87 -12.43 10.14
N PRO A 9 5.86 -11.69 9.61
CA PRO A 9 7.03 -11.30 10.37
C PRO A 9 6.69 -10.49 11.63
N LYS A 10 7.62 -10.49 12.61
CA LYS A 10 7.50 -9.62 13.79
C LYS A 10 7.50 -8.15 13.37
N GLY A 11 6.74 -7.32 14.09
CA GLY A 11 6.61 -5.88 13.81
C GLY A 11 5.45 -5.52 12.87
N TYR A 12 4.64 -6.49 12.46
CA TYR A 12 3.41 -6.33 11.69
C TYR A 12 2.25 -6.98 12.43
N LYS A 13 1.00 -6.63 12.07
CA LYS A 13 -0.17 -7.22 12.71
C LYS A 13 -0.27 -8.73 12.42
N PRO A 14 -0.50 -9.58 13.44
CA PRO A 14 -0.60 -11.03 13.22
C PRO A 14 -1.76 -11.42 12.29
N TRP A 15 -1.54 -12.42 11.44
CA TRP A 15 -2.56 -12.91 10.49
C TRP A 15 -3.87 -13.30 11.17
N LYS A 16 -3.80 -13.92 12.35
CA LYS A 16 -4.99 -14.33 13.11
C LYS A 16 -5.89 -13.15 13.46
N GLU A 17 -5.30 -12.00 13.79
CA GLU A 17 -6.03 -10.78 14.12
C GLU A 17 -6.61 -10.13 12.87
N ILE A 18 -5.80 -10.03 11.80
CA ILE A 18 -6.27 -9.52 10.50
C ILE A 18 -7.47 -10.35 10.02
N TYR A 19 -7.34 -11.67 10.02
CA TYR A 19 -8.40 -12.59 9.60
C TYR A 19 -9.69 -12.41 10.43
N ALA A 20 -9.55 -12.24 11.74
CA ALA A 20 -10.69 -12.03 12.64
C ALA A 20 -11.39 -10.69 12.36
N ASP A 21 -10.63 -9.61 12.19
CA ASP A 21 -11.15 -8.28 11.87
C ASP A 21 -11.92 -8.30 10.55
N VAL A 22 -11.35 -8.92 9.51
CA VAL A 22 -11.96 -8.98 8.18
C VAL A 22 -13.23 -9.80 8.19
N LYS A 23 -13.18 -10.99 8.80
CA LYS A 23 -14.35 -11.86 8.91
C LYS A 23 -15.50 -11.17 9.67
N HIS A 24 -15.19 -10.44 10.73
CA HIS A 24 -16.18 -9.71 11.49
C HIS A 24 -16.84 -8.61 10.64
N ASN A 25 -16.04 -7.77 9.97
CA ASN A 25 -16.59 -6.68 9.17
C ASN A 25 -17.31 -7.17 7.91
N TYR A 26 -16.82 -8.23 7.26
CA TYR A 26 -17.52 -8.84 6.14
C TYR A 26 -18.91 -9.33 6.56
N ARG A 27 -19.04 -9.94 7.75
CA ARG A 27 -20.34 -10.37 8.28
C ARG A 27 -21.28 -9.18 8.51
N LEU A 28 -20.78 -8.07 9.06
CA LEU A 28 -21.58 -6.85 9.25
C LEU A 28 -22.05 -6.26 7.91
N TYR A 29 -21.19 -6.29 6.89
CA TYR A 29 -21.55 -5.88 5.54
C TYR A 29 -22.63 -6.80 4.93
N ASP A 30 -22.44 -8.11 5.02
CA ASP A 30 -23.34 -9.12 4.46
C ASP A 30 -24.75 -9.01 5.10
N GLU A 31 -24.81 -8.94 6.43
CA GLU A 31 -26.05 -8.71 7.19
C GLU A 31 -26.72 -7.40 6.77
N ALA A 32 -25.96 -6.32 6.59
CA ALA A 32 -26.52 -5.04 6.17
C ALA A 32 -27.06 -5.07 4.73
N HIS A 33 -26.35 -5.77 3.84
CA HIS A 33 -26.73 -5.95 2.44
C HIS A 33 -28.01 -6.78 2.31
N GLU A 34 -28.10 -7.93 2.99
CA GLU A 34 -29.29 -8.79 2.99
C GLU A 34 -30.55 -8.06 3.47
N ASN A 35 -30.39 -7.16 4.44
CA ASN A 35 -31.50 -6.39 5.02
C ASN A 35 -31.85 -5.13 4.22
N ASN A 36 -31.24 -4.88 3.05
CA ASN A 36 -31.37 -3.63 2.28
C ASN A 36 -31.15 -2.36 3.12
N LEU A 37 -30.40 -2.48 4.23
CA LEU A 37 -30.06 -1.34 5.04
C LEU A 37 -29.06 -0.52 4.23
N GLN A 38 -29.38 0.75 3.95
CA GLN A 38 -28.42 1.72 3.40
C GLN A 38 -27.48 2.11 4.54
N PRO A 39 -26.34 1.43 4.75
CA PRO A 39 -25.58 1.66 5.94
C PRO A 39 -24.84 2.95 5.63
N HIS A 40 -25.13 4.02 6.36
CA HIS A 40 -24.37 5.27 6.25
C HIS A 40 -22.85 5.06 6.51
N GLN A 41 -22.45 3.84 6.92
CA GLN A 41 -21.10 3.40 7.23
C GLN A 41 -20.47 2.43 6.20
N TYR A 42 -21.24 1.82 5.28
CA TYR A 42 -20.73 0.85 4.31
C TYR A 42 -21.05 1.32 2.89
N THR A 43 -20.16 2.14 2.34
CA THR A 43 -20.24 2.50 0.93
C THR A 43 -19.82 1.31 0.06
N GLN A 44 -20.18 1.32 -1.23
CA GLN A 44 -19.80 0.29 -2.19
C GLN A 44 -18.27 0.07 -2.25
N GLU A 45 -17.49 1.10 -1.92
CA GLU A 45 -16.03 1.03 -1.87
C GLU A 45 -15.52 0.32 -0.61
N VAL A 46 -16.21 0.47 0.52
CA VAL A 46 -15.93 -0.33 1.74
C VAL A 46 -16.27 -1.79 1.49
N ALA A 47 -17.36 -2.09 0.80
CA ALA A 47 -17.67 -3.45 0.34
C ALA A 47 -16.55 -4.01 -0.54
N SER A 48 -16.08 -3.20 -1.50
CA SER A 48 -15.00 -3.58 -2.41
C SER A 48 -13.69 -3.87 -1.67
N ALA A 49 -13.37 -3.10 -0.62
CA ALA A 49 -12.23 -3.33 0.26
C ALA A 49 -12.26 -4.72 0.92
N PHE A 50 -13.42 -5.09 1.47
CA PHE A 50 -13.59 -6.39 2.12
C PHE A 50 -13.55 -7.53 1.12
N VAL A 51 -14.15 -7.38 -0.06
CA VAL A 51 -14.07 -8.35 -1.14
C VAL A 51 -12.61 -8.56 -1.58
N GLN A 52 -11.83 -7.49 -1.76
CA GLN A 52 -10.42 -7.57 -2.14
C GLN A 52 -9.56 -8.27 -1.09
N LEU A 53 -9.83 -7.99 0.19
CA LEU A 53 -9.12 -8.63 1.28
C LEU A 53 -9.52 -10.10 1.43
N MET A 54 -10.78 -10.43 1.16
CA MET A 54 -11.25 -11.81 1.04
C MET A 54 -10.55 -12.54 -0.11
N TRP A 55 -10.34 -11.91 -1.27
CA TRP A 55 -9.56 -12.50 -2.36
C TRP A 55 -8.12 -12.84 -1.94
N VAL A 56 -7.47 -11.96 -1.16
CA VAL A 56 -6.15 -12.27 -0.58
C VAL A 56 -6.23 -13.44 0.41
N MET A 57 -7.27 -13.49 1.25
CA MET A 57 -7.50 -14.57 2.22
C MET A 57 -7.82 -15.91 1.56
N GLU A 58 -8.40 -15.89 0.37
CA GLU A 58 -8.73 -17.06 -0.46
C GLU A 58 -7.59 -17.48 -1.41
N GLY A 59 -6.50 -16.70 -1.46
CA GLY A 59 -5.31 -17.00 -2.26
C GLY A 59 -5.38 -16.52 -3.70
N GLN A 60 -6.36 -15.69 -4.02
CA GLN A 60 -6.52 -15.05 -5.33
C GLN A 60 -5.75 -13.73 -5.42
N GLY A 61 -5.45 -13.09 -4.28
CA GLY A 61 -4.67 -11.86 -4.20
C GLY A 61 -3.30 -12.04 -3.53
N LYS A 62 -2.44 -11.03 -3.62
CA LYS A 62 -1.12 -11.02 -2.98
C LYS A 62 -1.14 -10.31 -1.64
N LEU A 63 -0.33 -10.82 -0.71
CA LEU A 63 -0.05 -10.20 0.58
C LEU A 63 1.39 -9.69 0.61
N TYR A 64 1.53 -8.38 0.82
CA TYR A 64 2.80 -7.68 0.94
C TYR A 64 3.07 -7.26 2.39
N THR A 65 4.33 -7.29 2.77
CA THR A 65 4.87 -6.50 3.89
C THR A 65 5.91 -5.54 3.33
N ILE A 66 6.11 -4.37 3.95
CA ILE A 66 7.15 -3.41 3.54
C ILE A 66 8.14 -3.16 4.69
N SER A 67 9.43 -3.25 4.40
CA SER A 67 10.47 -3.02 5.41
C SER A 67 10.43 -1.59 5.96
N LYS A 68 10.83 -1.41 7.22
CA LYS A 68 10.81 -0.10 7.89
C LYS A 68 11.68 0.94 7.15
N ASP A 69 12.84 0.53 6.67
CA ASP A 69 13.77 1.40 5.96
C ASP A 69 13.19 1.85 4.62
N LEU A 70 12.60 0.92 3.85
CA LEU A 70 11.99 1.26 2.57
C LEU A 70 10.73 2.12 2.76
N MET A 71 9.89 1.79 3.75
CA MET A 71 8.74 2.61 4.12
C MET A 71 9.15 4.04 4.48
N THR A 72 10.28 4.20 5.20
CA THR A 72 10.83 5.50 5.54
C THR A 72 11.35 6.23 4.30
N ALA A 73 12.03 5.53 3.39
CA ALA A 73 12.49 6.10 2.13
C ALA A 73 11.33 6.58 1.26
N PHE A 74 10.27 5.78 1.13
CA PHE A 74 9.06 6.13 0.40
C PHE A 74 8.31 7.30 1.03
N SER A 75 8.26 7.37 2.37
CA SER A 75 7.66 8.51 3.07
C SER A 75 8.42 9.82 2.83
N ASN A 76 9.69 9.74 2.46
CA ASN A 76 10.56 10.87 2.12
C ASN A 76 10.78 11.04 0.61
N THR A 77 9.97 10.37 -0.23
CA THR A 77 10.04 10.48 -1.68
C THR A 77 8.80 11.19 -2.22
N ASP A 78 9.03 12.17 -3.07
CA ASP A 78 7.96 12.91 -3.75
C ASP A 78 7.42 12.14 -4.95
N VAL A 79 6.10 12.02 -4.99
CA VAL A 79 5.30 11.49 -6.11
C VAL A 79 4.61 12.69 -6.74
N SER A 80 5.12 13.17 -7.87
CA SER A 80 4.55 14.32 -8.58
C SER A 80 3.34 13.92 -9.41
N GLU A 81 2.48 14.88 -9.75
CA GLU A 81 1.27 14.61 -10.53
C GLU A 81 1.57 14.19 -11.98
N SER A 82 2.66 14.72 -12.55
CA SER A 82 3.06 14.48 -13.95
C SER A 82 4.00 13.29 -14.15
N MET A 83 4.36 12.55 -13.10
CA MET A 83 5.37 11.50 -13.23
C MET A 83 4.90 10.28 -14.04
N PHE A 84 3.59 10.15 -14.28
CA PHE A 84 2.98 9.02 -14.98
C PHE A 84 2.79 9.26 -16.48
N GLU A 85 3.22 10.41 -16.99
CA GLU A 85 3.16 10.72 -18.41
C GLU A 85 3.95 9.68 -19.22
N GLY A 86 3.27 9.00 -20.15
CA GLY A 86 3.85 7.94 -20.97
C GLY A 86 4.11 6.61 -20.25
N ILE A 87 3.70 6.46 -18.98
CA ILE A 87 3.81 5.20 -18.24
C ILE A 87 2.51 4.41 -18.36
N SER A 88 2.56 3.26 -19.04
CA SER A 88 1.49 2.28 -18.97
C SER A 88 1.56 1.55 -17.63
N LEU A 89 0.56 1.76 -16.77
CA LEU A 89 0.38 1.03 -15.51
C LEU A 89 -0.49 -0.22 -15.69
N LYS A 90 -0.52 -0.85 -16.89
CA LYS A 90 -1.06 -2.20 -17.03
C LYS A 90 -0.27 -3.14 -16.12
N SER A 91 -0.80 -3.33 -14.91
CA SER A 91 -0.34 -4.27 -13.92
C SER A 91 -1.05 -5.58 -14.19
N ASP A 92 -0.30 -6.69 -14.20
CA ASP A 92 -0.85 -8.05 -14.21
C ASP A 92 -1.55 -8.39 -12.87
N GLU A 93 -1.54 -7.47 -11.91
CA GLU A 93 -2.15 -7.63 -10.58
C GLU A 93 -3.16 -6.52 -10.32
N GLU A 94 -4.43 -6.92 -10.31
CA GLU A 94 -5.59 -6.02 -10.16
C GLU A 94 -5.92 -5.69 -8.70
N ALA A 95 -5.34 -6.41 -7.71
CA ALA A 95 -5.51 -6.14 -6.29
C ALA A 95 -4.40 -6.75 -5.40
N PHE A 96 -4.09 -6.09 -4.27
CA PHE A 96 -3.21 -6.63 -3.24
C PHE A 96 -3.57 -6.12 -1.84
N CYS A 97 -3.08 -6.82 -0.81
CA CYS A 97 -3.08 -6.31 0.57
C CYS A 97 -1.65 -5.98 1.01
N LEU A 98 -1.46 -4.82 1.63
CA LEU A 98 -0.20 -4.37 2.21
C LEU A 98 -0.32 -4.31 3.74
N LEU A 99 0.64 -4.90 4.42
CA LEU A 99 0.84 -4.79 5.86
C LEU A 99 1.99 -3.81 6.13
N PRO A 100 1.70 -2.56 6.52
CA PRO A 100 2.73 -1.63 6.98
C PRO A 100 3.30 -2.07 8.34
N PRO A 101 4.54 -1.69 8.69
CA PRO A 101 5.06 -1.86 10.04
C PRO A 101 4.12 -1.18 11.06
N ILE A 102 3.88 -1.84 12.20
CA ILE A 102 2.98 -1.31 13.25
C ILE A 102 3.42 0.10 13.65
N GLY A 103 2.46 1.02 13.67
CA GLY A 103 2.65 2.43 14.04
C GLY A 103 3.28 3.31 12.96
N SER A 104 3.64 2.78 11.79
CA SER A 104 4.19 3.59 10.69
C SER A 104 3.14 4.47 10.00
N LEU A 105 1.88 4.07 10.05
CA LEU A 105 0.73 4.83 9.57
C LEU A 105 -0.26 4.97 10.72
N VAL A 106 -0.56 6.20 11.11
CA VAL A 106 -1.51 6.52 12.19
C VAL A 106 -2.51 7.58 11.73
N ASN A 107 -3.78 7.40 12.07
CA ASN A 107 -4.83 8.35 11.70
C ASN A 107 -4.77 9.65 12.54
N SER A 108 -5.72 10.57 12.32
CA SER A 108 -5.77 11.83 13.06
C SER A 108 -5.80 11.66 14.59
N LYS A 109 -6.41 10.57 15.07
CA LYS A 109 -6.56 10.19 16.48
C LYS A 109 -5.40 9.35 17.02
N GLY A 110 -4.33 9.14 16.24
CA GLY A 110 -3.16 8.36 16.65
C GLY A 110 -3.37 6.85 16.61
N ILE A 111 -4.44 6.37 15.96
CA ILE A 111 -4.73 4.95 15.85
C ILE A 111 -4.01 4.40 14.62
N THR A 112 -3.32 3.26 14.79
CA THR A 112 -2.58 2.60 13.73
C THR A 112 -3.49 2.10 12.62
N LEU A 113 -3.04 2.30 11.39
CA LEU A 113 -3.58 1.63 10.22
C LEU A 113 -2.80 0.34 9.98
N ASP A 114 -3.43 -0.79 10.26
CA ASP A 114 -2.74 -2.09 10.34
C ASP A 114 -2.60 -2.81 8.99
N TRP A 115 -3.47 -2.49 8.03
CA TRP A 115 -3.47 -3.07 6.71
C TRP A 115 -4.11 -2.13 5.70
N ILE A 116 -3.70 -2.26 4.44
CA ILE A 116 -4.25 -1.54 3.31
C ILE A 116 -4.67 -2.56 2.26
N ALA A 117 -5.95 -2.58 1.88
CA ALA A 117 -6.40 -3.29 0.69
C ALA A 117 -6.43 -2.32 -0.48
N PHE A 118 -5.80 -2.72 -1.58
CA PHE A 118 -5.69 -1.94 -2.80
C PHE A 118 -6.31 -2.69 -3.98
N SER A 119 -6.94 -1.93 -4.86
CA SER A 119 -7.36 -2.39 -6.18
C SER A 119 -7.19 -1.31 -7.25
N MET A 120 -7.09 -1.79 -8.48
CA MET A 120 -7.08 -0.99 -9.69
C MET A 120 -8.19 -1.47 -10.62
N THR A 121 -8.86 -0.53 -11.30
CA THR A 121 -9.75 -0.84 -12.43
C THR A 121 -9.41 0.06 -13.61
N ASP A 122 -9.32 -0.55 -14.79
CA ASP A 122 -9.08 0.09 -16.09
C ASP A 122 -10.39 0.48 -16.81
N LYS A 123 -11.55 0.31 -16.16
CA LYS A 123 -12.90 0.55 -16.73
C LYS A 123 -13.65 1.70 -16.06
N ALA A 124 -12.94 2.72 -15.58
CA ALA A 124 -13.61 3.91 -15.07
C ALA A 124 -14.00 4.82 -16.23
N LEU A 125 -15.27 5.22 -16.31
CA LEU A 125 -15.81 6.08 -17.38
C LEU A 125 -15.04 7.41 -17.55
N ASP A 126 -14.42 7.90 -16.48
CA ASP A 126 -13.81 9.23 -16.43
C ASP A 126 -12.27 9.22 -16.32
N TRP A 127 -11.64 8.06 -16.07
CA TRP A 127 -10.19 7.95 -15.80
C TRP A 127 -9.56 6.79 -16.57
N ASP A 128 -8.33 6.98 -17.05
CA ASP A 128 -7.52 5.91 -17.68
C ASP A 128 -7.33 4.73 -16.72
N TYR A 129 -7.12 5.05 -15.45
CA TYR A 129 -7.06 4.09 -14.35
C TYR A 129 -7.72 4.67 -13.11
N LYS A 130 -8.50 3.84 -12.41
CA LYS A 130 -9.06 4.14 -11.10
C LYS A 130 -8.46 3.25 -10.04
N PHE A 131 -7.97 3.88 -8.99
CA PHE A 131 -7.33 3.26 -7.84
C PHE A 131 -8.21 3.43 -6.61
N ILE A 132 -8.31 2.36 -5.84
CA ILE A 132 -9.00 2.37 -4.55
C ILE A 132 -8.04 1.77 -3.54
N ALA A 133 -7.75 2.52 -2.49
CA ALA A 133 -7.13 1.99 -1.29
C ALA A 133 -8.05 2.19 -0.10
N SER A 134 -8.04 1.19 0.75
CA SER A 134 -8.92 1.11 1.90
C SER A 134 -8.20 0.44 3.04
N GLY A 135 -8.69 0.64 4.25
CA GLY A 135 -8.19 -0.10 5.39
C GLY A 135 -9.06 0.12 6.61
N ASN A 136 -8.61 -0.45 7.72
CA ASN A 136 -9.36 -0.41 8.97
C ASN A 136 -8.49 0.07 10.12
N TYR A 137 -9.16 0.70 11.07
CA TYR A 137 -8.63 0.94 12.40
C TYR A 137 -9.69 0.65 13.46
N LYS A 138 -9.25 0.23 14.64
CA LYS A 138 -10.13 -0.19 15.74
C LYS A 138 -10.04 0.78 16.91
N VAL A 139 -11.19 1.16 17.47
CA VAL A 139 -11.29 1.95 18.72
C VAL A 139 -12.21 1.21 19.69
N GLY A 140 -11.62 0.65 20.74
CA GLY A 140 -12.38 -0.24 21.64
C GLY A 140 -12.92 -1.44 20.87
N GLN A 141 -14.25 -1.57 20.78
CA GLN A 141 -14.92 -2.62 20.00
C GLN A 141 -15.42 -2.14 18.64
N ILE A 142 -15.27 -0.86 18.31
CA ILE A 142 -15.79 -0.25 17.08
C ILE A 142 -14.70 -0.28 16.00
N PHE A 143 -15.09 -0.74 14.82
CA PHE A 143 -14.27 -0.68 13.62
C PHE A 143 -14.61 0.56 12.81
N TYR A 144 -13.58 1.20 12.27
CA TYR A 144 -13.72 2.30 11.35
C TYR A 144 -13.01 1.96 10.06
N ASN A 145 -13.74 2.14 8.96
CA ASN A 145 -13.22 2.02 7.62
C ASN A 145 -12.75 3.39 7.14
N TRP A 146 -11.63 3.41 6.44
CA TRP A 146 -11.22 4.56 5.64
C TRP A 146 -11.04 4.08 4.21
N THR A 147 -11.47 4.88 3.24
CA THR A 147 -11.33 4.57 1.82
C THR A 147 -10.99 5.84 1.07
N ILE A 148 -10.05 5.72 0.14
CA ILE A 148 -9.61 6.79 -0.74
C ILE A 148 -9.64 6.30 -2.18
N THR A 149 -9.94 7.23 -3.08
CA THR A 149 -10.04 6.95 -4.51
C THR A 149 -9.28 8.03 -5.26
N TRP A 150 -8.43 7.60 -6.18
CA TRP A 150 -7.66 8.47 -7.06
C TRP A 150 -7.47 7.78 -8.41
N GLY A 151 -6.97 8.49 -9.41
CA GLY A 151 -6.82 7.93 -10.74
C GLY A 151 -5.66 8.53 -11.50
N ILE A 152 -5.47 8.01 -12.71
CA ILE A 152 -4.69 8.69 -13.74
C ILE A 152 -5.65 9.12 -14.85
N ASN A 153 -5.49 10.34 -15.30
CA ASN A 153 -6.20 10.90 -16.44
C ASN A 153 -5.20 11.69 -17.28
N ASN A 154 -5.02 11.29 -18.54
CA ASN A 154 -4.07 11.88 -19.48
C ASN A 154 -2.65 11.96 -18.88
N GLY A 155 -2.20 10.87 -18.24
CA GLY A 155 -0.86 10.78 -17.64
C GLY A 155 -0.68 11.60 -16.35
N SER A 156 -1.72 12.27 -15.86
CA SER A 156 -1.68 13.05 -14.62
C SER A 156 -2.44 12.36 -13.49
N LEU A 157 -1.91 12.43 -12.27
CA LEU A 157 -2.55 11.90 -11.07
C LEU A 157 -3.73 12.79 -10.65
N VAL A 158 -4.94 12.23 -10.53
CA VAL A 158 -6.18 12.98 -10.23
C VAL A 158 -6.84 12.50 -8.94
N TRP A 159 -7.41 13.43 -8.17
CA TRP A 159 -8.20 13.15 -6.96
C TRP A 159 -9.69 13.12 -7.24
N ASP A 160 -10.37 12.18 -6.58
CA ASP A 160 -11.76 12.43 -6.20
C ASP A 160 -11.79 13.33 -4.96
N GLU A 161 -11.59 14.63 -5.16
CA GLU A 161 -11.60 15.59 -4.06
C GLU A 161 -12.96 15.67 -3.36
N LYS A 162 -14.06 15.34 -4.07
CA LYS A 162 -15.42 15.43 -3.51
C LYS A 162 -15.55 14.52 -2.29
N LYS A 163 -14.87 13.37 -2.27
CA LYS A 163 -14.89 12.42 -1.15
C LYS A 163 -13.94 12.79 0.00
N THR A 164 -12.82 13.45 -0.30
CA THR A 164 -11.83 13.81 0.74
C THR A 164 -12.04 15.19 1.35
N LYS A 165 -12.86 16.06 0.73
CA LYS A 165 -13.15 17.42 1.24
C LYS A 165 -13.81 17.42 2.63
N SER A 166 -14.52 16.36 3.01
CA SER A 166 -15.13 16.22 4.33
C SER A 166 -14.16 15.73 5.41
N PHE A 167 -12.96 15.27 5.04
CA PHE A 167 -12.00 14.74 6.01
C PHE A 167 -11.33 15.88 6.78
N HIS A 168 -11.03 15.66 8.06
CA HIS A 168 -10.12 16.53 8.80
C HIS A 168 -8.76 16.59 8.12
N GLN A 169 -8.05 17.72 8.24
CA GLN A 169 -6.76 17.97 7.58
C GLN A 169 -5.76 16.80 7.75
N LYS A 170 -5.64 16.28 8.97
CA LYS A 170 -4.71 15.18 9.27
C LYS A 170 -5.11 13.86 8.59
N ASP A 171 -6.40 13.62 8.37
CA ASP A 171 -6.88 12.45 7.62
C ASP A 171 -6.69 12.63 6.10
N GLN A 172 -6.76 13.86 5.59
CA GLN A 172 -6.36 14.18 4.22
C GLN A 172 -4.85 13.96 4.00
N GLU A 173 -4.01 14.38 4.95
CA GLU A 173 -2.56 14.14 4.91
C GLU A 173 -2.25 12.64 4.92
N ASN A 174 -2.92 11.87 5.77
CA ASN A 174 -2.76 10.42 5.82
C ASN A 174 -3.24 9.74 4.53
N SER A 175 -4.34 10.21 3.95
CA SER A 175 -4.82 9.75 2.64
C SER A 175 -3.77 9.96 1.56
N ARG A 176 -3.11 11.13 1.53
CA ARG A 176 -2.00 11.41 0.61
C ARG A 176 -0.79 10.51 0.87
N LYS A 177 -0.46 10.21 2.13
CA LYS A 177 0.62 9.28 2.49
C LYS A 177 0.34 7.87 1.98
N VAL A 178 -0.87 7.34 2.21
CA VAL A 178 -1.22 5.98 1.77
C VAL A 178 -1.23 5.89 0.25
N ARG A 179 -1.81 6.87 -0.44
CA ARG A 179 -1.65 6.94 -1.90
C ARG A 179 -0.18 6.90 -2.28
N ASN A 180 0.65 7.80 -1.75
CA ASN A 180 2.04 7.89 -2.16
C ASN A 180 2.76 6.58 -1.95
N LEU A 181 2.48 5.89 -0.85
CA LEU A 181 2.99 4.56 -0.60
C LEU A 181 2.54 3.56 -1.67
N VAL A 182 1.24 3.49 -1.94
CA VAL A 182 0.67 2.57 -2.96
C VAL A 182 1.24 2.86 -4.34
N MET A 183 1.28 4.13 -4.77
CA MET A 183 1.84 4.50 -6.06
C MET A 183 3.31 4.12 -6.17
N GLN A 184 4.09 4.37 -5.11
CA GLN A 184 5.50 3.95 -5.09
C GLN A 184 5.66 2.43 -5.15
N ILE A 185 4.77 1.66 -4.53
CA ILE A 185 4.78 0.19 -4.65
C ILE A 185 4.47 -0.23 -6.09
N LEU A 186 3.45 0.34 -6.74
CA LEU A 186 3.11 0.03 -8.14
C LEU A 186 4.27 0.35 -9.09
N ILE A 187 4.92 1.51 -8.89
CA ILE A 187 6.10 1.91 -9.67
C ILE A 187 7.27 0.96 -9.39
N ALA A 188 7.54 0.67 -8.12
CA ALA A 188 8.63 -0.22 -7.72
C ALA A 188 8.44 -1.63 -8.29
N GLN A 189 7.20 -2.14 -8.30
CA GLN A 189 6.91 -3.45 -8.86
C GLN A 189 7.28 -3.54 -10.34
N ARG A 190 7.11 -2.44 -11.08
CA ARG A 190 7.43 -2.38 -12.51
C ARG A 190 8.90 -2.12 -12.79
N PHE A 191 9.52 -1.19 -12.08
CA PHE A 191 10.85 -0.65 -12.41
C PHE A 191 11.96 -1.10 -11.46
N TYR A 192 11.60 -1.66 -10.31
CA TYR A 192 12.49 -2.11 -9.24
C TYR A 192 12.06 -3.49 -8.69
N PRO A 193 11.84 -4.50 -9.56
CA PRO A 193 11.33 -5.82 -9.14
C PRO A 193 12.25 -6.52 -8.12
N GLU A 194 13.53 -6.17 -8.08
CA GLU A 194 14.50 -6.68 -7.08
C GLU A 194 14.16 -6.28 -5.64
N LEU A 195 13.33 -5.25 -5.43
CA LEU A 195 12.83 -4.90 -4.10
C LEU A 195 11.81 -5.94 -3.59
N PHE A 196 11.23 -6.77 -4.44
CA PHE A 196 10.14 -7.69 -4.08
C PHE A 196 10.69 -9.09 -3.82
N VAL A 197 11.00 -9.37 -2.56
CA VAL A 197 11.55 -10.67 -2.16
C VAL A 197 10.42 -11.67 -1.98
N GLN A 198 10.35 -12.61 -2.92
CA GLN A 198 9.42 -13.74 -2.84
C GLN A 198 9.72 -14.59 -1.60
N PRO A 199 8.69 -15.10 -0.90
CA PRO A 199 8.90 -15.98 0.23
C PRO A 199 9.65 -17.23 -0.21
N LYS A 200 10.75 -17.55 0.48
CA LYS A 200 11.41 -18.85 0.31
C LYS A 200 10.49 -19.91 0.89
N TYR A 201 9.82 -20.68 0.02
CA TYR A 201 9.12 -21.87 0.45
C TYR A 201 10.16 -22.89 0.90
N THR A 202 10.25 -23.10 2.21
CA THR A 202 10.92 -24.28 2.76
C THR A 202 9.81 -25.30 3.00
N PRO A 203 9.66 -26.35 2.16
CA PRO A 203 8.76 -27.44 2.50
C PRO A 203 9.19 -28.00 3.84
N GLY A 204 8.38 -27.78 4.87
CA GLY A 204 8.67 -28.30 6.19
C GLY A 204 8.74 -29.83 6.12
N GLN A 205 9.82 -30.41 6.65
CA GLN A 205 9.88 -31.80 7.11
C GLN A 205 8.95 -31.96 8.34
N GLY A 206 7.67 -31.62 8.18
CA GLY A 206 6.68 -31.63 9.26
C GLY A 206 5.65 -32.74 9.01
N PHE A 207 5.33 -33.45 10.10
CA PHE A 207 4.32 -34.51 10.17
C PHE A 207 3.08 -34.24 9.30
N ILE A 208 2.65 -35.28 8.59
CA ILE A 208 1.44 -35.33 7.75
C ILE A 208 0.25 -34.69 8.50
N GLY A 209 -0.38 -33.66 7.90
CA GLY A 209 -1.67 -33.13 8.37
C GLY A 209 -1.72 -31.66 8.83
N LYS A 210 -0.60 -30.94 8.97
CA LYS A 210 -0.66 -29.50 9.27
C LYS A 210 -0.88 -28.65 8.00
N PRO A 211 -1.77 -27.64 8.03
CA PRO A 211 -1.96 -26.72 6.91
C PRO A 211 -0.63 -26.03 6.55
N LYS A 212 -0.30 -25.96 5.26
CA LYS A 212 0.89 -25.23 4.79
C LYS A 212 0.77 -23.75 5.15
N GLU A 213 1.72 -23.22 5.92
CA GLU A 213 1.82 -21.79 6.17
C GLU A 213 2.57 -21.12 5.02
N GLN A 214 2.01 -20.03 4.51
CA GLN A 214 2.62 -19.17 3.51
C GLN A 214 3.31 -17.99 4.18
N SER A 215 4.24 -17.34 3.48
CA SER A 215 4.81 -16.06 3.94
C SER A 215 4.44 -14.96 2.96
N PRO A 216 4.22 -13.72 3.44
CA PRO A 216 3.99 -12.60 2.55
C PRO A 216 5.22 -12.31 1.69
N ILE A 217 5.03 -11.64 0.56
CA ILE A 217 6.13 -11.06 -0.22
C ILE A 217 6.66 -9.86 0.56
N ILE A 218 7.97 -9.80 0.77
CA ILE A 218 8.61 -8.73 1.56
C ILE A 218 9.20 -7.70 0.61
N ILE A 219 8.62 -6.50 0.59
CA ILE A 219 9.11 -5.36 -0.18
C ILE A 219 10.24 -4.68 0.60
N GLY A 220 11.40 -4.59 -0.02
CA GLY A 220 12.59 -3.95 0.56
C GLY A 220 13.28 -4.78 1.64
N ALA A 221 13.22 -6.11 1.60
CA ALA A 221 13.82 -6.97 2.63
C ALA A 221 15.34 -6.73 2.81
N GLY A 222 16.05 -6.46 1.71
CA GLY A 222 17.47 -6.10 1.71
C GLY A 222 17.75 -4.60 1.67
N TYR A 223 16.70 -3.76 1.60
CA TYR A 223 16.86 -2.32 1.49
C TYR A 223 17.36 -1.74 2.82
N LYS A 224 18.37 -0.88 2.75
CA LYS A 224 18.92 -0.17 3.91
C LYS A 224 18.94 1.31 3.62
N LEU A 225 18.21 2.08 4.42
CA LEU A 225 18.21 3.52 4.30
C LEU A 225 19.59 4.05 4.70
N GLN A 226 20.16 4.93 3.87
CA GLN A 226 21.41 5.60 4.23
C GLN A 226 21.21 6.33 5.57
N LYS A 227 22.16 6.17 6.48
CA LYS A 227 22.14 6.81 7.81
C LYS A 227 23.03 8.05 7.80
N LYS A 228 22.77 8.96 8.73
CA LYS A 228 23.65 10.11 9.01
C LYS A 228 25.08 9.60 9.22
N SER A 229 26.03 10.08 8.45
CA SER A 229 27.46 9.92 8.76
C SER A 229 27.82 10.88 9.89
N ASP A 230 28.55 10.42 10.89
CA ASP A 230 29.02 11.22 12.04
C ASP A 230 30.12 12.23 11.66
N ALA A 231 30.08 12.78 10.45
CA ALA A 231 31.04 13.79 10.00
C ALA A 231 30.87 15.07 10.82
N SER A 232 31.98 15.48 11.43
CA SER A 232 32.10 16.56 12.41
C SER A 232 32.10 17.96 11.76
N GLY A 233 31.03 18.31 11.04
CA GLY A 233 30.83 19.65 10.49
C GLY A 233 29.60 20.32 11.08
N SER A 234 29.69 21.63 11.32
CA SER A 234 28.69 22.42 12.04
C SER A 234 27.40 22.72 11.27
N LYS A 235 27.15 22.04 10.14
CA LYS A 235 25.91 22.20 9.37
C LYS A 235 24.88 21.17 9.84
N THR A 236 23.66 21.62 10.11
CA THR A 236 22.54 20.77 10.48
C THR A 236 22.28 19.75 9.37
N ALA A 237 22.65 18.49 9.60
CA ALA A 237 22.36 17.41 8.67
C ALA A 237 20.85 17.31 8.44
N GLN A 238 20.43 17.33 7.17
CA GLN A 238 19.03 17.26 6.77
C GLN A 238 18.82 16.17 5.72
N PHE A 239 17.60 15.61 5.68
CA PHE A 239 17.21 14.73 4.59
C PHE A 239 16.98 15.54 3.32
N ARG A 240 17.66 15.18 2.24
CA ARG A 240 17.21 15.52 0.89
C ARG A 240 16.15 14.51 0.48
N ARG A 241 14.96 15.00 0.11
CA ARG A 241 13.84 14.18 -0.35
C ARG A 241 14.22 13.42 -1.62
N GLY A 242 13.75 12.18 -1.71
CA GLY A 242 13.79 11.40 -2.93
C GLY A 242 12.74 11.93 -3.92
N HIS A 243 12.90 11.58 -5.20
CA HIS A 243 11.91 11.90 -6.23
C HIS A 243 12.08 10.97 -7.41
N TYR A 244 11.05 10.88 -8.25
CA TYR A 244 11.16 10.19 -9.52
C TYR A 244 11.52 11.16 -10.65
N ARG A 245 12.34 10.68 -11.58
CA ARG A 245 12.77 11.45 -12.75
C ARG A 245 12.60 10.62 -14.01
N ASN A 246 11.98 11.21 -15.03
CA ASN A 246 11.99 10.66 -16.38
C ASN A 246 13.36 10.89 -17.01
N GLN A 247 14.20 9.87 -17.01
CA GLN A 247 15.55 9.90 -17.56
C GLN A 247 15.53 9.58 -19.07
N PRO A 248 16.02 10.49 -19.93
CA PRO A 248 16.24 10.18 -21.34
C PRO A 248 17.29 9.08 -21.51
N TYR A 249 17.01 8.08 -22.34
CA TYR A 249 17.92 6.98 -22.68
C TYR A 249 17.72 6.48 -24.13
N GLY A 250 18.52 5.51 -24.56
CA GLY A 250 18.50 4.96 -25.91
C GLY A 250 19.18 5.86 -26.95
N GLU A 251 19.15 5.41 -28.21
CA GLU A 251 19.73 6.14 -29.34
C GLU A 251 19.02 7.50 -29.52
N GLY A 252 19.83 8.57 -29.65
CA GLY A 252 19.33 9.93 -29.74
C GLY A 252 18.57 10.44 -28.52
N ARG A 253 18.59 9.71 -27.38
CA ARG A 253 17.80 10.04 -26.16
C ARG A 253 16.29 10.12 -26.44
N SER A 254 15.79 9.35 -27.41
CA SER A 254 14.37 9.33 -27.79
C SER A 254 13.47 8.61 -26.77
N GLN A 255 14.03 7.72 -25.95
CA GLN A 255 13.27 6.93 -24.99
C GLN A 255 13.29 7.55 -23.58
N ARG A 256 12.32 7.19 -22.72
CA ARG A 256 12.20 7.68 -21.34
C ARG A 256 12.12 6.51 -20.36
N LYS A 257 12.96 6.53 -19.32
CA LYS A 257 12.94 5.56 -18.23
C LYS A 257 12.66 6.31 -16.93
N LEU A 258 11.63 5.91 -16.20
CA LEU A 258 11.40 6.45 -14.86
C LEU A 258 12.46 5.88 -13.92
N ILE A 259 13.21 6.77 -13.27
CA ILE A 259 14.19 6.40 -12.24
C ILE A 259 13.80 7.03 -10.90
N TRP A 260 13.85 6.25 -9.84
CA TRP A 260 13.79 6.70 -8.46
C TRP A 260 15.16 7.19 -8.01
N ILE A 261 15.22 8.46 -7.63
CA ILE A 261 16.35 9.05 -6.94
C ILE A 261 16.02 8.96 -5.45
N GLU A 262 16.78 8.12 -4.74
CA GLU A 262 16.53 7.82 -3.34
C GLU A 262 16.74 9.05 -2.43
N PRO A 263 16.01 9.14 -1.30
CA PRO A 263 16.29 10.12 -0.28
C PRO A 263 17.64 9.83 0.38
N VAL A 264 18.41 10.89 0.64
CA VAL A 264 19.75 10.79 1.23
C VAL A 264 19.94 11.82 2.32
N TRP A 265 20.79 11.51 3.29
CA TRP A 265 21.25 12.51 4.26
C TRP A 265 22.24 13.46 3.60
N VAL A 266 22.08 14.76 3.83
CA VAL A 266 22.96 15.82 3.34
C VAL A 266 23.38 16.71 4.50
N GLY A 267 24.68 16.89 4.67
CA GLY A 267 25.31 17.69 5.72
C GLY A 267 26.73 17.20 5.91
N ILE A 268 27.70 18.03 5.50
CA ILE A 268 29.15 17.83 5.68
C ILE A 268 29.60 18.81 6.74
#